data_AF-A0A954HQV9-F1
#
_entry.id   AF-A0A954HQV9-F1
#
_cell.length_a   1.000
_cell.length_b   1.000
_cell.length_c   1.000
_cell.angle_alpha   90.00
_cell.angle_beta   90.00
_cell.angle_gamma   90.00
#
_symmetry.space_group_name_H-M   'P 1'
#
loop_
_entity.id
_entity.type
_entity.pdbx_description
1 polymer ?
#
loop_
_entity_poly.entity_id
_entity_poly.type
_entity_poly.pdbx_seq_one_letter_code
_entity_poly.pdbx_strand_id
1 'polypeptide(L)'
;IHSEVCQRIGGDVQRVSSVDSRYEAITFKHLLLPVWLLAYRYQDRTFQIFINAATGEVQGERPYSIWKITFAVLLAMAAVGGIFALSQR
;
A
#
# COMPACT_ATOMS: atom_id res chain seq x y z
N ILE A 1 -4.66 17.53 -14.88
CA ILE A 1 -5.18 18.60 -15.77
C ILE A 1 -4.42 19.93 -15.60
N HIS A 2 -4.69 20.79 -14.61
CA HIS A 2 -3.99 22.10 -14.56
C HIS A 2 -2.46 21.97 -14.40
N SER A 3 -1.99 21.06 -13.54
CA SER A 3 -0.55 20.76 -13.39
C SER A 3 0.08 20.22 -14.69
N GLU A 4 -0.62 19.35 -15.42
CA GLU A 4 -0.17 18.83 -16.71
C GLU A 4 -0.16 19.91 -17.80
N VAL A 5 -1.14 20.81 -17.82
CA VAL A 5 -1.15 21.98 -18.71
C VAL A 5 0.08 22.84 -18.43
N CYS A 6 0.36 23.14 -17.16
CA CYS A 6 1.55 23.91 -16.79
C CYS A 6 2.87 23.18 -17.12
N GLN A 7 2.93 21.87 -16.91
CA GLN A 7 4.10 21.07 -17.24
C GLN A 7 4.38 21.03 -18.75
N ARG A 8 3.32 20.98 -19.58
CA ARG A 8 3.46 20.95 -21.04
C ARG A 8 3.73 22.33 -21.64
N ILE A 9 3.17 23.40 -21.09
CA ILE A 9 3.48 24.78 -21.50
C ILE A 9 4.93 25.13 -21.10
N GLY A 10 5.32 24.74 -19.89
CA GLY A 10 6.66 25.01 -19.34
C GLY A 10 6.89 26.47 -18.92
N GLY A 11 8.00 26.71 -18.22
CA GLY A 11 8.40 28.04 -17.72
C GLY A 11 8.08 28.29 -16.25
N ASP A 12 8.83 29.23 -15.66
CA ASP A 12 8.90 29.45 -14.20
C ASP A 12 7.69 30.22 -13.65
N VAL A 13 7.09 31.11 -14.46
CA VAL A 13 5.90 31.87 -14.11
C VAL A 13 4.88 31.74 -15.24
N GLN A 14 3.75 31.11 -14.94
CA GLN A 14 2.68 30.86 -15.89
C GLN A 14 1.36 31.42 -15.37
N ARG A 15 0.59 32.07 -16.25
CA ARG A 15 -0.77 32.53 -15.94
C ARG A 15 -1.75 31.86 -16.89
N VAL A 16 -2.40 30.81 -16.42
CA VAL A 16 -3.46 30.11 -17.15
C VAL A 16 -4.80 30.70 -16.71
N SER A 17 -5.48 31.39 -17.64
CA SER A 17 -6.73 32.11 -17.34
C SER A 17 -7.96 31.19 -17.29
N SER A 18 -7.96 30.11 -18.08
CA SER A 18 -9.02 29.10 -18.05
C SER A 18 -8.51 27.79 -18.64
N VAL A 19 -9.06 26.67 -18.17
CA VAL A 19 -8.85 25.33 -18.73
C VAL A 19 -10.21 24.67 -18.85
N ASP A 20 -10.71 24.54 -20.08
CA ASP A 20 -11.92 23.79 -20.40
C ASP A 20 -11.48 22.47 -21.04
N SER A 21 -11.84 21.34 -20.42
CA SER A 21 -11.55 20.00 -20.93
C SER A 21 -12.87 19.22 -21.01
N ARG A 22 -13.31 18.93 -22.23
CA ARG A 22 -14.51 18.13 -22.51
C ARG A 22 -14.11 16.72 -22.86
N TYR A 23 -14.64 15.76 -22.12
CA TYR A 23 -14.49 14.34 -22.40
C TYR A 23 -15.85 13.80 -22.79
N GLU A 24 -15.96 13.26 -23.99
CA GLU A 24 -17.19 12.64 -24.50
C GLU A 24 -16.93 11.17 -24.84
N ALA A 25 -17.95 10.33 -24.68
CA ALA A 25 -17.92 8.90 -25.01
C ALA A 25 -16.76 8.11 -24.35
N ILE A 26 -16.49 8.34 -23.06
CA ILE A 26 -15.52 7.54 -22.30
C ILE A 26 -16.04 6.09 -22.19
N THR A 27 -15.46 5.21 -22.99
CA THR A 27 -15.70 3.76 -22.94
C THR A 27 -14.63 3.05 -22.12
N PHE A 28 -14.99 1.95 -21.46
CA PHE A 28 -14.02 1.10 -20.77
C PHE A 28 -13.15 0.33 -21.76
N LYS A 29 -11.83 0.37 -21.58
CA LYS A 29 -10.90 -0.55 -22.24
C LYS A 29 -10.50 -1.64 -21.25
N HIS A 30 -10.62 -2.90 -21.66
CA HIS A 30 -10.02 -4.00 -20.91
C HIS A 30 -8.51 -3.94 -21.09
N LEU A 31 -7.79 -3.68 -20.00
CA LEU A 31 -6.33 -3.66 -19.97
C LEU A 31 -5.82 -4.99 -19.41
N LEU A 32 -4.95 -5.66 -20.18
CA LEU A 32 -4.24 -6.86 -19.72
C LEU A 32 -2.96 -6.39 -19.03
N LEU A 33 -3.03 -6.19 -17.72
CA LEU A 33 -1.86 -5.88 -16.91
C LEU A 33 -1.16 -7.19 -16.51
N PRO A 34 0.18 -7.22 -16.55
CA PRO A 34 0.91 -8.43 -16.22
C PRO A 34 0.89 -8.62 -14.69
N VAL A 35 0.20 -9.65 -14.22
CA VAL A 35 0.06 -10.00 -12.79
C VAL A 35 0.31 -11.49 -12.64
N TRP A 36 1.09 -11.88 -11.62
CA TRP A 36 1.35 -13.27 -11.28
C TRP A 36 0.56 -13.64 -10.04
N LEU A 37 -0.08 -14.80 -10.07
CA LEU A 37 -0.95 -15.30 -9.00
C LEU A 37 -0.35 -16.59 -8.43
N LEU A 38 -0.21 -16.67 -7.11
CA LEU A 38 0.24 -17.87 -6.41
C LEU A 38 -0.70 -18.18 -5.25
N ALA A 39 -1.09 -19.45 -5.12
CA ALA A 39 -1.82 -19.95 -3.97
C ALA A 39 -1.07 -21.11 -3.34
N TYR A 40 -0.85 -21.07 -2.03
CA TYR A 40 -0.24 -22.14 -1.26
C TYR A 40 -1.06 -22.44 -0.01
N ARG A 41 -0.97 -23.67 0.51
CA ARG A 41 -1.70 -24.09 1.71
C ARG A 41 -0.75 -24.22 2.89
N TYR A 42 -1.14 -23.65 4.02
CA TYR A 42 -0.41 -23.70 5.28
C TYR A 42 -1.41 -23.87 6.44
N GLN A 43 -1.21 -24.89 7.28
CA GLN A 43 -2.11 -25.22 8.41
C GLN A 43 -3.60 -25.25 7.99
N ASP A 44 -3.92 -25.97 6.91
CA ASP A 44 -5.26 -26.08 6.32
C ASP A 44 -5.93 -24.77 5.89
N ARG A 45 -5.18 -23.67 5.81
CA ARG A 45 -5.61 -22.41 5.22
C ARG A 45 -4.87 -22.12 3.93
N THR A 46 -5.61 -21.65 2.93
CA THR A 46 -5.05 -21.24 1.64
C THR A 46 -4.68 -19.77 1.71
N PHE A 47 -3.45 -19.46 1.34
CA PHE A 47 -2.92 -18.11 1.26
C PHE A 47 -2.71 -17.76 -0.21
N GLN A 48 -3.21 -16.59 -0.61
CA GLN A 48 -3.09 -16.07 -1.97
C GLN A 48 -2.13 -14.89 -2.01
N ILE A 49 -1.28 -14.87 -3.02
CA ILE A 49 -0.31 -13.82 -3.29
C ILE A 49 -0.50 -13.36 -4.74
N PHE A 50 -0.50 -12.04 -4.91
CA PHE A 50 -0.59 -11.29 -6.14
C PHE A 50 0.70 -10.51 -6.33
N ILE A 51 1.33 -10.64 -7.49
CA ILE A 51 2.57 -9.94 -7.79
C ILE A 51 2.35 -9.09 -9.04
N ASN A 52 2.58 -7.79 -8.93
CA ASN A 52 2.64 -6.91 -10.09
C ASN A 52 3.93 -7.24 -10.87
N ALA A 53 3.81 -7.75 -12.09
CA ALA A 53 4.97 -8.17 -12.87
C ALA A 53 5.76 -7.00 -13.49
N ALA A 54 5.21 -5.78 -13.49
CA ALA A 54 5.90 -4.59 -13.96
C ALA A 54 6.72 -3.92 -12.84
N THR A 55 6.18 -3.84 -11.62
CA THR A 55 6.86 -3.18 -10.49
C THR A 55 7.56 -4.16 -9.54
N GLY A 56 7.18 -5.43 -9.58
CA GLY A 56 7.62 -6.43 -8.60
C GLY A 56 6.92 -6.31 -7.24
N GLU A 57 5.93 -5.43 -7.10
CA GLU A 57 5.19 -5.27 -5.85
C GLU A 57 4.40 -6.55 -5.52
N VAL A 58 4.54 -7.02 -4.28
CA VAL A 58 3.89 -8.23 -3.79
C VAL A 58 2.80 -7.86 -2.79
N GLN A 59 1.58 -8.28 -3.08
CA GLN A 59 0.40 -8.11 -2.24
C GLN A 59 -0.18 -9.47 -1.92
N GLY A 60 -0.55 -9.73 -0.67
CA GLY A 60 -1.10 -11.03 -0.30
C GLY A 60 -1.11 -11.28 1.19
N GLU A 61 -1.81 -12.33 1.57
CA GLU A 61 -1.88 -12.76 2.96
C GLU A 61 -0.66 -13.60 3.34
N ARG A 62 -0.26 -13.52 4.62
CA ARG A 62 0.85 -14.29 5.18
C ARG A 62 0.46 -14.91 6.52
N PRO A 63 0.98 -16.12 6.84
CA PRO A 63 0.78 -16.69 8.15
C PRO A 63 1.55 -15.91 9.21
N TYR A 64 0.84 -15.44 10.24
CA TYR A 64 1.46 -14.81 11.39
C TYR A 64 1.90 -15.87 12.41
N SER A 65 3.11 -15.70 12.94
CA SER A 65 3.62 -16.57 14.00
C SER A 65 3.05 -16.15 15.34
N ILE A 66 2.20 -17.00 15.92
CA ILE A 66 1.61 -16.80 17.25
C ILE A 66 2.71 -16.50 18.27
N TRP A 67 3.78 -17.29 18.28
CA TRP A 67 4.90 -17.12 19.22
C TRP A 67 5.55 -15.73 19.11
N LYS A 68 5.83 -15.24 17.89
CA LYS A 68 6.41 -13.90 17.71
C LYS A 68 5.51 -12.80 18.28
N ILE A 69 4.19 -12.91 18.06
CA ILE A 69 3.22 -11.93 18.56
C ILE A 69 3.13 -12.02 20.09
N THR A 70 3.03 -13.22 20.66
CA THR A 70 2.97 -13.43 22.11
C THR A 70 4.17 -12.81 22.81
N PHE A 71 5.39 -13.05 22.31
CA PHE A 71 6.60 -12.46 22.90
C PHE A 71 6.63 -10.93 22.77
N ALA A 72 6.23 -10.39 21.63
CA ALA A 72 6.15 -8.95 21.46
C ALA A 72 5.19 -8.30 22.48
N VAL A 73 4.03 -8.92 22.71
CA VAL A 73 3.04 -8.45 23.69
C VAL A 73 3.57 -8.58 25.12
N LEU A 74 4.17 -9.71 25.48
CA LEU A 74 4.76 -9.91 26.82
C LEU A 74 5.85 -8.89 27.12
N LEU A 75 6.74 -8.63 26.16
CA LEU A 75 7.82 -7.66 26.30
C LEU A 75 7.27 -6.24 26.46
N ALA A 76 6.25 -5.87 25.67
CA ALA A 76 5.58 -4.58 25.81
C ALA A 76 4.94 -4.41 27.20
N MET A 77 4.26 -5.44 27.72
CA MET A 77 3.67 -5.40 29.06
C MET A 77 4.74 -5.28 30.15
N ALA A 78 5.84 -6.04 30.04
CA ALA A 78 6.95 -5.97 30.98
C ALA A 78 7.61 -4.57 31.00
N ALA A 79 7.79 -3.96 29.83
CA ALA A 79 8.33 -2.61 29.72
C ALA A 79 7.42 -1.58 30.40
N VAL A 80 6.11 -1.63 30.13
CA VAL A 80 5.13 -0.74 30.77
C VAL A 80 5.09 -0.94 32.28
N GLY A 81 5.05 -2.19 32.74
CA GLY A 81 5.08 -2.52 34.17
C GLY A 81 6.35 -2.03 34.87
N GLY A 82 7.51 -2.18 34.21
CA GLY A 82 8.79 -1.67 34.71
C GLY A 82 8.80 -0.15 34.83
N ILE A 83 8.33 0.56 33.81
CA ILE A 83 8.20 2.04 33.83
C ILE A 83 7.26 2.48 34.95
N PHE A 84 6.10 1.83 35.09
CA PHE A 84 5.13 2.16 36.13
C PHE A 84 5.67 1.91 37.54
N ALA A 85 6.44 0.83 37.74
CA ALA A 85 7.09 0.54 39.01
C ALA A 85 8.20 1.53 39.33
N LEU A 86 8.98 1.97 38.33
CA LEU A 86 9.99 3.02 38.49
C LEU A 86 9.37 4.39 38.76
N SER A 87 8.20 4.69 38.19
CA SER A 87 7.47 5.94 38.41
C SER A 87 6.86 6.06 39.81
N GLN A 88 6.68 4.94 40.52
CA GLN A 88 6.13 4.92 41.88
C GLN A 88 7.21 4.89 42.97
N ARG A 89 8.49 4.75 42.60
CA ARG A 89 9.64 4.85 43.50
C ARG A 89 10.13 6.28 43.57
#